data_AF-E5RGI6-F1
#
_entry.id   AF-E5RGI6-F1
#
_cell.length_a   1.000
_cell.length_b   1.000
_cell.length_c   1.000
_cell.angle_alpha   90.00
_cell.angle_beta   90.00
_cell.angle_gamma   90.00
#
_symmetry.space_group_name_H-M   'P 1'
#
loop_
_entity.id
_entity.type
_entity.pdbx_description
1 polymer ?
#
loop_
_entity_poly.entity_id
_entity_poly.type
_entity_poly.pdbx_seq_one_letter_code
_entity_poly.pdbx_strand_id
1 'polypeptide(L)' 'MKIFLPVLLAALLGVERASSLMCFSCLNQKSNLYCLKPTICSDQDNYCVTVSASAGIGECQASDRAFLPWPSP' A
#
# COMPACT_ATOMS: atom_id res chain seq x y z
N MET A 1 23.01 -37.93 11.12
CA MET A 1 22.83 -36.48 11.44
C MET A 1 23.07 -35.60 10.21
N LYS A 2 22.37 -35.84 9.10
CA LYS A 2 22.59 -35.10 7.84
C LYS A 2 21.31 -34.43 7.32
N ILE A 3 20.16 -34.87 7.82
CA ILE A 3 18.82 -34.54 7.31
C ILE A 3 18.18 -33.42 8.15
N PHE A 4 18.62 -33.24 9.40
CA PHE A 4 18.12 -32.17 10.27
C PHE A 4 18.43 -30.78 9.74
N LEU A 5 19.62 -30.60 9.17
CA LEU A 5 20.04 -29.30 8.63
C LEU A 5 19.18 -28.83 7.44
N PRO A 6 18.95 -29.65 6.39
CA PRO A 6 18.08 -29.25 5.29
C PRO A 6 16.61 -29.11 5.71
N VAL A 7 16.12 -29.94 6.64
CA VAL A 7 14.75 -29.81 7.18
C VAL A 7 14.57 -28.49 7.95
N LEU A 8 15.56 -28.09 8.74
CA LEU A 8 15.54 -26.82 9.47
C LEU A 8 15.59 -25.62 8.51
N LEU A 9 16.42 -25.69 7.46
CA LEU A 9 16.46 -24.67 6.41
C LEU A 9 15.12 -24.52 5.69
N ALA A 10 14.48 -25.63 5.33
CA ALA A 10 13.18 -25.63 4.67
C ALA A 10 12.09 -25.04 5.58
N ALA A 11 12.11 -25.32 6.88
CA ALA A 11 11.15 -24.74 7.83
C ALA A 11 11.32 -23.21 7.98
N LEU A 12 12.56 -22.71 7.96
CA LEU A 12 12.83 -21.27 8.05
C LEU A 12 12.46 -20.52 6.76
N LEU A 13 12.65 -21.17 5.61
CA LEU A 13 12.29 -20.61 4.29
C LEU A 13 10.80 -20.76 3.97
N GLY A 14 10.12 -21.74 4.57
CA GLY A 14 8.69 -22.01 4.42
C GLY A 14 7.78 -21.16 5.31
N VAL A 15 8.35 -20.31 6.18
CA VAL A 15 7.58 -19.24 6.81
C VAL A 15 7.30 -18.19 5.74
N GLU A 16 6.11 -18.26 5.17
CA GLU A 16 5.46 -17.11 4.53
C GLU A 16 5.55 -15.95 5.52
N ARG A 17 6.37 -14.95 5.17
CA ARG A 17 6.38 -13.69 5.88
C ARG A 17 5.01 -13.07 5.61
N ALA A 18 4.06 -13.22 6.52
CA ALA A 18 2.91 -12.32 6.63
C ALA A 18 3.45 -10.94 7.05
N SER A 19 4.25 -10.34 6.19
CA SER A 19 4.74 -8.99 6.36
C SER A 19 3.56 -8.11 6.01
N SER A 20 2.81 -7.70 7.03
CA SER A 20 1.72 -6.75 6.82
C SER A 20 2.28 -5.54 6.08
N LEU A 21 1.76 -5.30 4.88
CA LEU A 21 2.19 -4.19 4.04
C LEU A 21 1.94 -2.88 4.81
N MET A 22 2.88 -1.95 4.74
CA MET A 22 2.73 -0.64 5.38
C MET A 22 2.83 0.45 4.31
N CYS A 23 1.83 1.31 4.25
CA CYS A 23 1.75 2.40 3.27
C CYS A 23 1.53 3.75 3.97
N PHE A 24 1.76 4.85 3.24
CA PHE A 24 1.40 6.19 3.70
C PHE A 24 -0.05 6.51 3.34
N SER A 25 -0.80 7.05 4.29
CA SER A 25 -2.23 7.36 4.12
C SER A 25 -2.48 8.87 4.14
N CYS A 26 -3.25 9.35 3.17
CA CYS A 26 -3.63 10.75 3.00
C CYS A 26 -5.16 10.84 2.84
N LEU A 27 -5.89 10.94 3.96
CA LEU A 27 -7.36 11.01 3.95
C LEU A 27 -7.81 12.39 4.45
N ASN A 28 -8.44 13.17 3.56
CA ASN A 28 -9.03 14.48 3.87
C ASN A 28 -8.06 15.46 4.60
N GLN A 29 -6.77 15.43 4.26
CA GLN A 29 -5.77 16.28 4.89
C GLN A 29 -5.44 17.50 4.05
N LYS A 30 -5.44 18.67 4.69
CA LYS A 30 -5.07 19.95 4.06
C LYS A 30 -3.55 20.16 3.99
N SER A 31 -2.79 19.54 4.89
CA SER A 31 -1.33 19.68 4.94
C SER A 31 -0.67 18.36 4.56
N ASN A 32 0.34 18.46 3.68
CA ASN A 32 1.08 17.33 3.13
C ASN A 32 1.78 16.48 4.20
N LEU A 33 2.25 17.10 5.28
CA LEU A 33 2.91 16.40 6.39
C LEU A 33 2.02 15.31 7.00
N TYR A 34 0.70 15.54 7.07
CA TYR A 34 -0.22 14.55 7.62
C TYR A 34 -0.53 13.40 6.67
N CYS A 35 -0.14 13.51 5.40
CA CYS A 35 -0.25 12.43 4.40
C CYS A 35 0.91 11.44 4.50
N LEU A 36 1.96 11.76 5.27
CA LEU A 36 3.12 10.90 5.53
C LEU A 36 2.93 10.04 6.78
N LYS A 37 1.69 9.84 7.22
CA LYS A 37 1.39 8.93 8.33
C LYS A 37 1.49 7.48 7.84
N PRO A 38 2.38 6.65 8.40
CA PRO A 38 2.43 5.25 8.06
C PRO A 38 1.22 4.52 8.68
N THR A 39 0.65 3.60 7.90
CA THR A 39 -0.56 2.85 8.23
C THR A 39 -0.38 1.41 7.76
N ILE A 40 -0.76 0.45 8.62
CA ILE A 40 -0.73 -0.98 8.29
C ILE A 40 -1.93 -1.26 7.37
N CYS A 41 -1.66 -1.91 6.25
CA CYS A 41 -2.66 -2.30 5.25
C CYS A 41 -3.32 -3.63 5.61
N SER A 42 -4.41 -3.98 4.91
CA SER A 42 -5.04 -5.28 5.07
C SER A 42 -4.14 -6.39 4.54
N ASP A 43 -4.26 -7.60 5.08
CA ASP A 43 -3.52 -8.77 4.58
C ASP A 43 -3.85 -9.15 3.13
N GLN A 44 -4.94 -8.60 2.58
CA GLN A 44 -5.32 -8.75 1.17
C GLN A 44 -4.65 -7.72 0.24
N ASP A 45 -4.06 -6.66 0.80
CA ASP A 45 -3.41 -5.60 0.02
C ASP A 45 -1.97 -6.01 -0.32
N ASN A 46 -1.63 -5.97 -1.61
CA ASN A 46 -0.32 -6.42 -2.11
C ASN A 46 0.59 -5.26 -2.56
N TYR A 47 0.05 -4.05 -2.69
CA TYR A 47 0.79 -2.89 -3.15
C TYR A 47 0.16 -1.58 -2.67
N CYS A 48 0.99 -0.54 -2.50
CA CYS A 48 0.52 0.81 -2.20
C CYS A 48 0.19 1.56 -3.48
N VAL A 49 -0.90 2.32 -3.49
CA VAL A 49 -1.24 3.27 -4.58
C VAL A 49 -1.15 4.69 -4.05
N THR A 50 -0.48 5.56 -4.81
CA THR A 50 -0.41 7.00 -4.51
C THR A 50 -1.16 7.75 -5.59
N VAL A 51 -2.24 8.44 -5.20
CA VAL A 51 -2.98 9.34 -6.07
C VAL A 51 -2.71 10.76 -5.59
N SER A 52 -2.21 11.61 -6.49
CA SER A 52 -1.98 13.03 -6.22
C SER A 52 -2.79 13.88 -7.19
N ALA A 53 -3.49 14.87 -6.65
CA ALA A 53 -4.18 15.89 -7.43
C ALA A 53 -3.61 17.25 -7.04
N SER A 54 -3.24 18.06 -8.03
CA SER A 54 -2.88 19.46 -7.85
C SER A 54 -4.03 20.35 -8.31
N ALA A 55 -4.38 21.35 -7.51
CA ALA A 55 -5.35 22.37 -7.88
C ALA A 55 -4.63 23.71 -8.07
N GLY A 56 -4.80 24.33 -9.23
CA GLY A 56 -4.33 25.68 -9.54
C GLY A 56 -5.43 26.74 -9.33
N ILE A 57 -5.05 27.99 -9.09
CA ILE A 57 -6.00 29.10 -8.99
C ILE A 57 -6.54 29.39 -10.40
N GLY A 58 -7.79 29.03 -10.67
CA GLY A 58 -8.47 29.23 -11.96
C GLY A 58 -8.82 27.95 -12.71
N GLU A 59 -8.34 26.78 -12.27
CA GLU A 59 -8.66 25.50 -12.90
C GLU A 59 -10.01 24.99 -12.37
N CYS A 60 -10.98 24.86 -13.26
CA CYS A 60 -12.12 23.97 -13.02
C CYS A 60 -11.56 22.61 -12.62
N GLN A 61 -11.98 22.10 -11.46
CA GLN A 61 -11.54 20.83 -10.86
C GLN A 61 -11.13 19.84 -11.94
N ALA A 62 -9.84 19.50 -11.97
CA ALA A 62 -9.32 18.42 -12.79
C ALA A 62 -10.24 17.23 -12.60
N SER A 63 -10.96 16.94 -13.68
CA SER A 63 -12.06 16.01 -13.78
C SER A 63 -11.92 14.83 -12.80
N ASP A 64 -12.73 14.86 -11.73
CA ASP A 64 -13.07 13.71 -10.87
C ASP A 64 -13.65 12.52 -11.65
N ARG A 65 -13.66 12.58 -12.99
CA ARG A 65 -14.13 11.54 -13.91
C ARG A 65 -13.03 10.63 -14.46
N ALA A 66 -11.76 10.81 -14.07
CA ALA A 66 -10.67 9.88 -14.43
C ALA A 66 -10.24 8.93 -13.30
N PHE A 67 -10.66 9.15 -12.05
CA PHE A 67 -10.22 8.37 -10.88
C PHE A 67 -11.37 7.72 -10.10
N LEU A 68 -12.48 7.37 -10.77
CA LEU A 68 -13.20 6.20 -10.28
C LEU A 68 -12.21 5.04 -10.37
N PRO A 69 -11.95 4.26 -9.30
CA PRO A 69 -11.36 2.96 -9.51
C PRO A 69 -12.32 2.24 -10.45
N TRP A 70 -11.88 2.06 -11.70
CA TRP A 70 -12.60 1.25 -12.67
C TRP A 70 -12.93 -0.08 -11.97
N PRO A 71 -14.15 -0.61 -12.10
CA PRO A 71 -14.60 -1.73 -11.30
C PRO A 71 -13.65 -2.89 -11.50
N SER A 72 -13.00 -3.33 -10.41
CA SER A 72 -12.38 -4.64 -10.38
C SER A 72 -13.50 -5.69 -10.51
N PRO A 73 -13.35 -6.72 -11.36
CA PRO A 73 -14.27 -7.86 -11.39
C PRO A 73 -14.31 -8.62 -10.06
#